data_AF-A0A3A4W260-F1
#
_entry.id   AF-A0A3A4W260-F1
#
_cell.length_a   1.000
_cell.length_b   1.000
_cell.length_c   1.000
_cell.angle_alpha   90.00
_cell.angle_beta   90.00
_cell.angle_gamma   90.00
#
_symmetry.space_group_name_H-M   'P 1'
#
loop_
_entity.id
_entity.type
_entity.pdbx_description
1 polymer ?
#
loop_
_entity_poly.entity_id
_entity_poly.type
_entity_poly.pdbx_seq_one_letter_code
_entity_poly.pdbx_strand_id
1 'polypeptide(L)'
;MDSLIIGMEHLKSKRLLSYATLICALISGCVPMATDLRKIGFNEIQKGFASLDKTPDLHEVIELKEVKVHVVGDRKYFKWEKAAAYGSPVAGYATTGNEIYVFGKMVNGKIVVNQAILGHELNHLLNFKNQRIANPDRLDDLGA
;
A
#
# COMPACT_ATOMS: atom_id res chain seq x y z
N MET A 1 11.40 46.95 40.74
CA MET A 1 10.33 45.93 40.78
C MET A 1 10.06 45.36 39.38
N ASP A 2 10.29 46.14 38.33
CA ASP A 2 10.05 45.74 36.93
C ASP A 2 10.99 44.64 36.40
N SER A 3 12.23 44.57 36.88
CA SER A 3 13.22 43.58 36.43
C SER A 3 12.89 42.13 36.83
N LEU A 4 12.14 41.93 37.92
CA LEU A 4 11.69 40.61 38.38
C LEU A 4 10.50 40.09 37.57
N ILE A 5 9.61 40.99 37.12
CA ILE A 5 8.43 40.66 36.31
C ILE A 5 8.85 40.21 34.91
N ILE A 6 9.79 40.93 34.28
CA ILE A 6 10.33 40.61 32.95
C ILE A 6 11.04 39.25 32.94
N GLY A 7 11.79 38.91 34.00
CA GLY A 7 12.46 37.61 34.14
C GLY A 7 11.49 36.43 34.26
N MET A 8 10.36 36.62 34.96
CA MET A 8 9.33 35.59 35.12
C MET A 8 8.53 35.34 33.83
N GLU A 9 8.25 36.38 33.04
CA GLU A 9 7.59 36.22 31.73
C GLU A 9 8.50 35.50 30.72
N HIS A 10 9.80 35.81 30.73
CA HIS A 10 10.75 35.16 29.83
C HIS A 10 10.93 33.67 30.16
N LEU A 11 10.88 33.28 31.44
CA LEU A 11 10.91 31.88 31.87
C LEU A 11 9.63 31.12 31.46
N LYS A 12 8.46 31.76 31.57
CA LYS A 12 7.17 31.17 31.12
C LYS A 12 7.14 30.98 29.61
N SER A 13 7.61 31.96 28.84
CA SER A 13 7.71 31.89 27.37
C SER A 13 8.61 30.73 26.90
N LYS A 14 9.78 30.56 27.52
CA LYS A 14 10.68 29.43 27.21
C LYS A 14 10.04 28.07 27.51
N ARG A 15 9.33 27.94 28.64
CA ARG A 15 8.61 26.71 29.00
C ARG A 15 7.47 26.40 28.04
N LEU A 16 6.67 27.41 27.66
CA LEU A 16 5.61 27.28 26.66
C LEU A 16 6.16 26.83 25.31
N LEU A 17 7.29 27.39 24.88
CA LEU A 17 7.95 27.00 23.64
C LEU A 17 8.44 25.54 23.69
N SER A 18 9.04 25.12 24.80
CA SER A 18 9.45 23.72 25.02
C SER A 18 8.27 22.74 25.00
N TYR A 19 7.15 23.08 25.64
CA TYR A 19 5.95 22.24 25.60
C TYR A 19 5.36 22.17 24.18
N ALA A 20 5.33 23.28 23.45
CA ALA A 20 4.89 23.29 22.05
C ALA A 20 5.79 22.44 21.15
N THR A 21 7.11 22.45 21.35
CA THR A 21 8.03 21.60 20.56
C THR A 21 7.84 20.11 20.87
N LEU A 22 7.69 19.76 22.14
CA LEU A 22 7.44 18.38 22.57
C LEU A 22 6.11 17.85 22.02
N ILE A 23 5.06 18.67 22.05
CA ILE A 23 3.75 18.32 21.49
C ILE A 23 3.89 18.09 19.98
N CYS A 24 4.52 19.00 19.21
CA CYS A 24 4.73 18.83 17.76
C CYS A 24 5.53 17.56 17.40
N ALA A 25 6.51 17.18 18.22
CA ALA A 25 7.28 15.95 18.02
C ALA A 25 6.45 14.67 18.29
N LEU A 26 5.49 14.73 19.22
CA LEU A 26 4.62 13.59 19.54
C LEU A 26 3.52 13.35 18.50
N ILE A 27 3.07 14.38 17.78
CA ILE A 27 2.01 14.25 16.74
C ILE A 27 2.55 13.78 15.38
N SER A 28 3.85 13.94 15.12
CA SER A 28 4.47 13.62 13.82
C SER A 28 5.04 12.20 13.71
N GLY A 29 5.17 11.47 14.83
CA GLY A 29 5.85 10.17 14.88
C GLY A 29 4.99 8.92 14.64
N CYS A 30 3.65 9.01 14.72
CA CYS A 30 2.80 7.81 14.69
C CYS A 30 2.51 7.27 13.29
N VAL A 31 2.68 8.09 12.26
CA VAL A 31 2.21 7.78 10.91
C VAL A 31 3.29 7.13 10.02
N PRO A 32 4.58 7.54 10.05
CA PRO A 32 5.65 6.91 9.28
C PRO A 32 5.85 5.42 9.59
N MET A 33 5.63 5.04 10.85
CA MET A 33 5.81 3.65 11.29
C MET A 33 4.77 2.71 10.66
N ALA A 34 3.54 3.18 10.43
CA ALA A 34 2.50 2.37 9.81
C ALA A 34 2.82 2.06 8.33
N THR A 35 3.31 3.06 7.59
CA THR A 35 3.79 2.92 6.21
C THR A 35 4.86 1.84 6.11
N ASP A 36 5.87 1.94 6.98
CA ASP A 36 7.04 1.09 6.95
C ASP A 36 6.68 -0.35 7.29
N LEU A 37 5.86 -0.55 8.33
CA LEU A 37 5.36 -1.87 8.70
C LEU A 37 4.49 -2.49 7.59
N ARG A 38 3.70 -1.70 6.86
CA ARG A 38 2.95 -2.16 5.69
C ARG A 38 3.88 -2.66 4.59
N LYS A 39 4.92 -1.89 4.27
CA LYS A 39 5.93 -2.27 3.24
C LYS A 39 6.69 -3.54 3.64
N ILE A 40 7.08 -3.64 4.91
CA ILE A 40 7.72 -4.84 5.47
C ILE A 40 6.77 -6.04 5.34
N GLY A 41 5.53 -5.93 5.81
CA GLY A 41 4.54 -7.01 5.72
C GLY A 41 4.26 -7.44 4.28
N PHE A 42 4.13 -6.48 3.36
CA PHE A 42 3.96 -6.76 1.94
C PHE A 42 5.13 -7.58 1.38
N ASN A 43 6.36 -7.18 1.71
CA ASN A 43 7.57 -7.88 1.27
C ASN A 43 7.67 -9.30 1.84
N GLU A 44 7.34 -9.51 3.12
CA GLU A 44 7.37 -10.84 3.72
C GLU A 44 6.31 -11.78 3.11
N ILE A 45 5.10 -11.27 2.85
CA ILE A 45 4.07 -12.03 2.14
C ILE A 45 4.53 -12.38 0.72
N GLN A 46 5.15 -11.43 0.02
CA GLN A 46 5.67 -11.66 -1.32
C GLN A 46 6.80 -12.70 -1.33
N LYS A 47 7.69 -12.70 -0.33
CA LYS A 47 8.73 -13.73 -0.18
C LYS A 47 8.13 -15.12 0.02
N GLY A 48 7.15 -15.24 0.92
CA GLY A 48 6.44 -16.51 1.16
C GLY A 48 5.68 -17.00 -0.08
N PHE A 49 5.07 -16.09 -0.84
CA PHE A 49 4.45 -16.45 -2.12
C PHE A 49 5.51 -16.87 -3.16
N ALA A 50 6.65 -16.17 -3.23
CA ALA A 50 7.72 -16.44 -4.17
C ALA A 50 8.37 -17.82 -3.96
N SER A 51 8.41 -18.33 -2.73
CA SER A 51 9.00 -19.65 -2.41
C SER A 51 8.18 -20.85 -2.90
N LEU A 52 6.91 -20.65 -3.28
CA LEU A 52 6.09 -21.70 -3.87
C LEU A 52 6.54 -22.04 -5.30
N ASP A 53 6.30 -23.25 -5.78
CA ASP A 53 6.62 -23.63 -7.16
C ASP A 53 5.85 -22.80 -8.18
N LYS A 54 6.50 -22.47 -9.30
CA LYS A 54 5.86 -21.72 -10.40
C LYS A 54 4.87 -22.62 -11.12
N THR A 55 3.78 -22.02 -11.62
CA THR A 55 2.78 -22.72 -12.44
C THR A 55 2.53 -21.92 -13.72
N PRO A 56 3.49 -21.86 -14.66
CA PRO A 56 3.50 -20.86 -15.75
C PRO A 56 2.32 -20.95 -16.73
N ASP A 57 1.60 -22.06 -16.74
CA ASP A 57 0.44 -22.28 -17.61
C ASP A 57 -0.90 -22.07 -16.90
N LEU A 58 -0.88 -21.66 -15.63
CA LEU A 58 -2.08 -21.26 -14.91
C LEU A 58 -2.68 -20.00 -15.56
N HIS A 59 -3.94 -20.07 -15.95
CA HIS A 59 -4.75 -18.92 -16.29
C HIS A 59 -6.21 -19.22 -15.94
N GLU A 60 -6.66 -18.68 -14.82
CA GLU A 60 -8.04 -18.80 -14.34
C GLU A 60 -8.69 -17.42 -14.38
N VAL A 61 -9.94 -17.35 -14.84
CA VAL A 61 -10.72 -16.11 -14.87
C VAL A 61 -11.96 -16.27 -14.01
N ILE A 62 -12.06 -15.45 -12.98
CA ILE A 62 -13.17 -15.46 -12.01
C ILE A 62 -13.97 -14.18 -12.18
N GLU A 63 -15.26 -14.31 -12.46
CA GLU A 63 -16.17 -13.16 -12.57
C GLU A 63 -16.92 -12.95 -11.24
N LEU A 64 -16.71 -11.79 -10.62
CA LEU A 64 -17.34 -11.36 -9.37
C LEU A 64 -18.22 -10.14 -9.68
N LYS A 65 -19.49 -10.40 -10.05
CA LYS A 65 -20.41 -9.37 -10.56
C LYS A 65 -19.80 -8.64 -11.77
N GLU A 66 -19.39 -7.39 -11.58
CA GLU A 66 -18.79 -6.54 -12.62
C GLU A 66 -17.26 -6.54 -12.61
N VAL A 67 -16.63 -7.31 -11.72
CA VAL A 67 -15.17 -7.41 -11.59
C VAL A 67 -14.68 -8.73 -12.16
N LYS A 68 -13.66 -8.69 -13.03
CA LYS A 68 -12.97 -9.88 -13.55
C LYS A 68 -11.61 -10.02 -12.90
N VAL A 69 -11.35 -11.16 -12.27
CA VAL A 69 -10.06 -11.48 -11.66
C VAL A 69 -9.36 -12.53 -12.52
N HIS A 70 -8.27 -12.12 -13.15
CA HIS A 70 -7.35 -12.98 -13.89
C HIS A 70 -6.25 -13.46 -12.93
N VAL A 71 -6.29 -14.74 -12.58
CA VAL A 71 -5.24 -15.39 -11.81
C VAL A 71 -4.31 -16.11 -12.76
N VAL A 72 -3.09 -15.60 -12.91
CA VAL A 72 -2.16 -16.04 -13.95
C VAL A 72 -0.86 -16.57 -13.38
N GLY A 73 -0.27 -17.56 -14.01
CA GLY A 73 0.98 -18.17 -13.60
C GLY A 73 2.22 -17.48 -14.15
N ASP A 74 2.06 -16.70 -15.21
CA ASP A 74 3.15 -16.09 -15.96
C ASP A 74 2.74 -14.72 -16.55
N ARG A 75 3.74 -13.85 -16.73
CA ARG A 75 3.55 -12.51 -17.28
C ARG A 75 3.08 -12.51 -18.73
N LYS A 76 3.24 -13.62 -19.48
CA LYS A 76 2.72 -13.77 -20.85
C LYS A 76 1.21 -13.50 -20.95
N TYR A 77 0.47 -13.70 -19.86
CA TYR A 77 -0.97 -13.45 -19.80
C TYR A 77 -1.33 -12.00 -19.42
N PHE A 78 -0.35 -11.16 -19.04
CA PHE A 78 -0.59 -9.75 -18.80
C PHE A 78 -0.83 -9.00 -20.12
N LYS A 79 -1.71 -8.02 -20.09
CA LYS A 79 -1.88 -7.05 -21.18
C LYS A 79 -0.70 -6.07 -21.13
N TRP A 80 0.41 -6.44 -21.75
CA TRP A 80 1.71 -5.74 -21.64
C TRP A 80 1.67 -4.25 -21.98
N GLU A 81 0.84 -3.82 -22.91
CA GLU A 81 0.64 -2.39 -23.20
C GLU A 81 0.19 -1.61 -21.95
N LYS A 82 -0.63 -2.24 -21.11
CA LYS A 82 -1.09 -1.67 -19.84
C LYS A 82 -0.07 -1.88 -18.72
N ALA A 83 0.55 -3.05 -18.64
CA ALA A 83 1.52 -3.36 -17.59
C ALA A 83 2.82 -2.54 -17.71
N ALA A 84 3.28 -2.25 -18.94
CA ALA A 84 4.48 -1.45 -19.19
C ALA A 84 4.32 0.03 -18.81
N ALA A 85 3.10 0.57 -18.90
CA ALA A 85 2.80 1.95 -18.50
C ALA A 85 3.05 2.23 -17.01
N TYR A 86 3.10 1.18 -16.17
CA TYR A 86 3.29 1.29 -14.72
C TYR A 86 4.77 1.27 -14.26
N GLY A 87 5.74 1.10 -15.16
CA GLY A 87 7.18 1.37 -14.89
C GLY A 87 7.87 0.55 -13.77
N SER A 88 7.18 -0.37 -13.12
CA SER A 88 7.64 -1.17 -11.98
C SER A 88 7.59 -2.67 -12.31
N PRO A 89 8.40 -3.55 -11.69
CA PRO A 89 8.22 -5.00 -11.79
C PRO A 89 6.82 -5.41 -11.30
N VAL A 90 5.86 -5.39 -12.20
CA VAL A 90 4.43 -5.63 -11.92
C VAL A 90 4.26 -7.02 -11.32
N ALA A 91 3.73 -7.05 -10.10
CA ALA A 91 3.36 -8.27 -9.37
C ALA A 91 1.83 -8.54 -9.46
N GLY A 92 1.08 -7.53 -9.84
CA GLY A 92 -0.33 -7.52 -10.22
C GLY A 92 -0.68 -6.12 -10.75
N TYR A 93 -1.84 -5.97 -11.39
CA TYR A 93 -2.37 -4.65 -11.74
C TYR A 93 -3.90 -4.67 -11.87
N ALA A 94 -4.54 -3.55 -11.56
CA ALA A 94 -5.94 -3.30 -11.85
C ALA A 94 -6.12 -2.39 -13.08
N THR A 95 -7.27 -2.49 -13.74
CA THR A 95 -7.63 -1.61 -14.86
C THR A 95 -8.90 -0.82 -14.54
N THR A 96 -9.08 0.33 -15.19
CA THR A 96 -10.32 1.12 -15.11
C THR A 96 -11.56 0.39 -15.63
N GLY A 97 -11.36 -0.70 -16.38
CA GLY A 97 -12.40 -1.60 -16.90
C GLY A 97 -12.83 -2.72 -15.95
N ASN A 98 -12.58 -2.58 -14.64
CA ASN A 98 -12.91 -3.58 -13.60
C ASN A 98 -12.19 -4.93 -13.74
N GLU A 99 -11.00 -4.95 -14.34
CA GLU A 99 -10.18 -6.17 -14.38
C GLU A 99 -9.04 -6.07 -13.36
N ILE A 100 -8.76 -7.16 -12.65
CA ILE A 100 -7.60 -7.37 -11.80
C ILE A 100 -6.77 -8.51 -12.38
N TYR A 101 -5.46 -8.32 -12.51
CA TYR A 101 -4.49 -9.35 -12.88
C TYR A 101 -3.57 -9.60 -11.70
N VAL A 102 -3.46 -10.84 -11.24
CA VAL A 102 -2.60 -11.24 -10.12
C VAL A 102 -1.89 -12.54 -10.42
N PHE A 103 -0.69 -12.73 -9.85
CA PHE A 103 -0.04 -14.02 -9.92
C PHE A 103 -0.75 -15.07 -9.05
N GLY A 104 -0.92 -16.26 -9.60
CA GLY A 104 -1.34 -17.45 -8.90
C GLY A 104 -0.35 -18.59 -9.07
N LYS A 105 -0.41 -19.55 -8.14
CA LYS A 105 0.36 -20.79 -8.17
C LYS A 105 -0.54 -21.96 -7.75
N MET A 106 -0.31 -23.13 -8.32
CA MET A 106 -1.01 -24.35 -7.93
C MET A 106 -0.28 -25.03 -6.79
N VAL A 107 -0.98 -25.27 -5.68
CA VAL A 107 -0.49 -26.01 -4.52
C VAL A 107 -1.54 -27.05 -4.16
N ASN A 108 -1.20 -28.34 -4.22
CA ASN A 108 -2.11 -29.44 -3.91
C ASN A 108 -3.48 -29.35 -4.61
N GLY A 109 -3.47 -29.01 -5.91
CA GLY A 109 -4.69 -28.89 -6.71
C GLY A 109 -5.53 -27.64 -6.42
N LYS A 110 -5.02 -26.68 -5.63
CA LYS A 110 -5.68 -25.41 -5.32
C LYS A 110 -4.87 -24.24 -5.85
N ILE A 111 -5.58 -23.20 -6.29
CA ILE A 111 -4.97 -21.93 -6.68
C ILE A 111 -4.68 -21.13 -5.42
N VAL A 112 -3.42 -20.79 -5.20
CA VAL A 112 -2.95 -19.85 -4.19
C VAL A 112 -2.62 -18.54 -4.87
N VAL A 113 -3.11 -17.43 -4.32
CA VAL A 113 -2.82 -16.07 -4.78
C VAL A 113 -2.10 -15.29 -3.69
N ASN A 114 -1.26 -14.33 -4.08
CA ASN A 114 -0.73 -13.38 -3.11
C ASN A 114 -1.84 -12.42 -2.66
N GLN A 115 -2.32 -12.60 -1.43
CA GLN A 115 -3.41 -11.82 -0.85
C GLN A 115 -3.07 -10.33 -0.69
N ALA A 116 -1.80 -10.00 -0.42
CA ALA A 116 -1.38 -8.61 -0.29
C ALA A 116 -1.44 -7.87 -1.63
N ILE A 117 -1.03 -8.53 -2.72
CA ILE A 117 -1.17 -8.00 -4.08
C ILE A 117 -2.64 -7.90 -4.45
N LEU A 118 -3.45 -8.96 -4.23
CA LEU A 118 -4.88 -8.92 -4.54
C LEU A 118 -5.59 -7.78 -3.82
N GLY A 119 -5.31 -7.58 -2.52
CA GLY A 119 -5.87 -6.46 -1.76
C GLY A 119 -5.40 -5.09 -2.25
N HIS A 120 -4.13 -4.98 -2.66
CA HIS A 120 -3.57 -3.77 -3.27
C HIS A 120 -4.31 -3.42 -4.58
N GLU A 121 -4.48 -4.40 -5.48
CA GLU A 121 -5.19 -4.18 -6.77
C GLU A 121 -6.69 -3.92 -6.60
N LEU A 122 -7.33 -4.57 -5.63
CA LEU A 122 -8.71 -4.27 -5.29
C LEU A 122 -8.85 -2.81 -4.82
N ASN A 123 -7.88 -2.31 -4.04
CA ASN A 123 -7.90 -0.92 -3.60
C ASN A 123 -7.76 0.06 -4.78
N HIS A 124 -6.97 -0.27 -5.81
CA HIS A 124 -6.97 0.50 -7.05
C HIS A 124 -8.36 0.56 -7.70
N LEU A 125 -9.06 -0.57 -7.84
CA LEU A 125 -10.44 -0.57 -8.37
C LEU A 125 -11.36 0.32 -7.55
N LEU A 126 -11.28 0.24 -6.22
CA LEU A 126 -12.07 1.07 -5.32
C LEU A 126 -11.75 2.56 -5.49
N ASN A 127 -10.47 2.94 -5.57
CA ASN A 127 -10.05 4.31 -5.85
C ASN A 127 -10.56 4.80 -7.22
N PHE A 128 -10.50 3.98 -8.27
CA PHE A 128 -11.02 4.35 -9.60
C PHE A 128 -12.50 4.73 -9.56
N LYS A 129 -13.30 4.11 -8.67
CA LYS A 129 -14.73 4.43 -8.51
C LYS A 129 -14.99 5.56 -7.51
N ASN A 130 -14.13 5.70 -6.50
CA ASN A 130 -14.31 6.67 -5.44
C ASN A 130 -12.95 7.26 -5.01
N GLN A 131 -12.67 8.48 -5.44
CA GLN A 131 -11.42 9.19 -5.15
C GLN A 131 -11.23 9.54 -3.66
N ARG A 132 -12.23 9.34 -2.80
CA ARG A 132 -12.06 9.42 -1.34
C ARG A 132 -11.28 8.23 -0.77
N ILE A 133 -11.22 7.12 -1.51
CA ILE A 133 -10.41 5.96 -1.16
C ILE A 133 -8.99 6.24 -1.66
N ALA A 134 -7.99 6.13 -0.79
CA ALA A 134 -6.62 6.48 -1.12
C ALA A 134 -6.03 5.57 -2.20
N ASN A 135 -5.21 6.14 -3.09
CA ASN A 135 -4.41 5.34 -4.02
C ASN A 135 -3.36 4.55 -3.20
N PRO A 136 -3.33 3.21 -3.27
CA PRO A 136 -2.43 2.37 -2.48
C PRO A 136 -0.93 2.58 -2.79
N ASP A 137 -0.60 3.18 -3.94
CA ASP A 137 0.76 3.58 -4.33
C ASP A 137 1.19 4.91 -3.72
N ARG A 138 0.25 5.72 -3.24
CA ARG A 138 0.47 7.10 -2.79
C ARG A 138 0.09 7.29 -1.32
N LEU A 139 0.16 6.23 -0.53
CA LEU A 139 -0.13 6.31 0.91
C LEU A 139 0.89 7.18 1.65
N ASP A 140 2.16 7.14 1.22
CA ASP A 140 3.24 7.98 1.76
C ASP A 140 2.90 9.49 1.67
N ASP A 141 2.16 9.92 0.63
CA ASP A 141 1.73 11.32 0.46
C ASP A 141 0.73 11.77 1.54
N LEU A 142 0.07 10.81 2.20
CA LEU A 142 -0.87 11.05 3.30
C LEU A 142 -0.16 11.01 4.66
N GLY A 143 1.16 10.82 4.66
CA GLY A 143 1.96 10.52 5.84
C GLY A 143 1.77 9.08 6.36
N ALA A 144 1.03 8.22 5.65
CA ALA A 144 0.52 6.92 6.08
C ALA A 144 1.20 5.70 5.46
#